data_AF-A0A1Z9TQH3-F1
#
_entry.id   AF-A0A1Z9TQH3-F1
#
_cell.length_a   1.000
_cell.length_b   1.000
_cell.length_c   1.000
_cell.angle_alpha   90.00
_cell.angle_beta   90.00
_cell.angle_gamma   90.00
#
_symmetry.space_group_name_H-M   'P 1'
#
loop_
_entity.id
_entity.type
_entity.pdbx_description
1 polymer ?
#
loop_
_entity_poly.entity_id
_entity_poly.type
_entity_poly.pdbx_seq_one_letter_code
_entity_poly.pdbx_strand_id
1 'polypeptide(L)' 'MNLENKMLNRKISQLIITFAFFYSTMICHFKAVDFHDEGRIFLSYFLWFCSLTSFLGGLRFQIAKLVEKIKSLKK' A
#
# COMPACT_ATOMS: atom_id res chain seq x y z
N MET A 1 -22.79 -22.03 6.09
CA MET A 1 -22.23 -20.80 5.46
C MET A 1 -21.13 -21.24 4.50
N ASN A 2 -21.37 -21.09 3.19
CA ASN A 2 -20.68 -21.82 2.12
C ASN A 2 -19.18 -21.44 2.00
N LEU A 3 -18.29 -22.42 1.78
CA LEU A 3 -16.82 -22.26 1.78
C LEU A 3 -16.33 -21.21 0.76
N GLU A 4 -17.08 -21.08 -0.34
CA GLU A 4 -16.85 -20.14 -1.44
C GLU A 4 -16.98 -18.66 -1.01
N ASN A 5 -17.96 -18.34 -0.15
CA ASN A 5 -18.15 -17.00 0.40
C ASN A 5 -17.00 -16.58 1.32
N LYS A 6 -16.40 -17.54 2.04
CA LYS A 6 -15.25 -17.29 2.93
C LYS A 6 -13.98 -16.95 2.14
N MET A 7 -13.82 -17.53 0.95
CA MET A 7 -12.69 -17.24 0.05
C MET A 7 -12.86 -15.90 -0.69
N LEU A 8 -14.07 -15.58 -1.17
CA LEU A 8 -14.37 -14.28 -1.77
C LEU A 8 -14.21 -13.13 -0.77
N ASN A 9 -14.71 -13.29 0.46
CA ASN A 9 -14.56 -12.29 1.51
C ASN A 9 -13.08 -12.04 1.88
N ARG A 10 -12.24 -13.08 1.87
CA ARG A 10 -10.78 -12.91 2.09
C ARG A 10 -10.12 -12.06 1.00
N LYS A 11 -10.43 -12.31 -0.29
CA LYS A 11 -9.87 -11.51 -1.40
C LYS A 11 -10.35 -10.06 -1.37
N ILE A 12 -11.62 -9.82 -1.06
CA ILE A 12 -12.20 -8.48 -0.93
C ILE A 12 -11.60 -7.75 0.28
N SER A 13 -11.46 -8.41 1.43
CA SER A 13 -10.77 -7.84 2.60
C SER A 13 -9.32 -7.45 2.28
N GLN A 14 -8.59 -8.30 1.56
CA GLN A 14 -7.22 -7.98 1.13
C GLN A 14 -7.17 -6.78 0.17
N LEU A 15 -8.16 -6.65 -0.73
CA LEU A 15 -8.30 -5.49 -1.60
C LEU A 15 -8.56 -4.21 -0.79
N ILE A 16 -9.50 -4.24 0.15
CA ILE A 16 -9.83 -3.09 1.01
C ILE A 16 -8.62 -2.66 1.84
N ILE A 17 -7.90 -3.60 2.43
CA ILE A 17 -6.67 -3.33 3.18
C ILE A 17 -5.61 -2.68 2.27
N THR A 18 -5.48 -3.15 1.02
CA THR A 18 -4.57 -2.55 0.04
C THR A 18 -4.95 -1.10 -0.25
N PHE A 19 -6.23 -0.82 -0.46
CA PHE A 19 -6.72 0.56 -0.63
C PHE A 19 -6.47 1.43 0.60
N ALA A 20 -6.64 0.89 1.81
CA ALA A 20 -6.33 1.60 3.04
C ALA A 20 -4.84 1.97 3.14
N PHE A 21 -3.93 1.07 2.73
CA PHE A 21 -2.49 1.38 2.66
C PHE A 21 -2.16 2.49 1.64
N PHE A 22 -2.81 2.47 0.48
CA PHE A 22 -2.66 3.54 -0.52
C PHE A 22 -3.19 4.88 -0.01
N TYR A 23 -4.34 4.87 0.67
CA TYR A 23 -4.91 6.07 1.27
C TYR A 23 -3.98 6.66 2.35
N SER A 24 -3.46 5.81 3.25
CA SER A 24 -2.48 6.20 4.25
C SER A 24 -1.19 6.77 3.63
N THR A 25 -0.75 6.22 2.51
CA THR A 25 0.40 6.74 1.74
C THR A 25 0.15 8.16 1.25
N MET A 26 -1.00 8.40 0.61
CA MET A 26 -1.41 9.74 0.15
C MET A 26 -1.48 10.73 1.30
N ILE A 27 -2.16 10.38 2.40
CA ILE A 27 -2.24 11.25 3.58
C ILE A 27 -0.87 11.56 4.15
N CYS A 28 0.01 10.57 4.30
CA CYS A 28 1.36 10.80 4.82
C CYS A 28 2.19 11.68 3.88
N HIS A 29 1.99 11.56 2.56
CA HIS A 29 2.66 12.43 1.60
C HIS A 29 2.17 13.88 1.71
N PHE A 30 0.85 14.11 1.76
CA PHE A 30 0.30 15.45 1.95
C PHE A 30 0.74 16.07 3.28
N LYS A 31 0.68 15.32 4.38
CA LYS A 31 1.20 15.79 5.67
C LYS A 31 2.70 16.06 5.63
N ALA A 32 3.49 15.24 4.94
CA ALA A 32 4.93 15.49 4.81
C ALA A 32 5.20 16.83 4.11
N VAL A 33 4.45 17.14 3.06
CA VAL A 33 4.54 18.43 2.35
C VAL A 33 4.14 19.59 3.27
N ASP A 34 3.06 19.42 4.04
CA ASP A 34 2.58 20.42 5.01
C ASP A 34 3.64 20.71 6.09
N PHE A 35 4.22 19.67 6.69
CA PHE A 35 5.31 19.81 7.67
C PHE A 35 6.61 20.36 7.06
N HIS A 36 6.83 20.18 5.76
CA HIS A 36 7.96 20.76 5.05
C HIS A 36 7.79 22.28 4.93
N ASP A 37 6.58 22.74 4.62
CA ASP A 37 6.21 24.15 4.52
C ASP A 37 6.28 24.87 5.89
N GLU A 38 5.85 24.19 6.96
CA GLU A 38 6.01 24.68 8.35
C GLU A 38 7.48 24.73 8.86
N GLY A 39 8.46 24.32 8.05
CA GLY A 39 9.88 24.32 8.42
C GLY A 39 10.31 23.13 9.31
N ARG A 40 9.44 22.14 9.53
CA ARG A 40 9.72 20.92 10.31
C ARG A 40 10.28 19.80 9.42
N ILE A 41 11.45 20.06 8.83
CA ILE A 41 12.11 19.20 7.84
C ILE A 41 12.35 17.76 8.35
N PHE A 42 12.69 17.60 9.63
CA PHE A 42 12.94 16.27 10.23
C PHE A 42 11.68 15.40 10.28
N LEU A 43 10.53 16.00 10.62
CA LEU A 43 9.23 15.33 10.63
C LEU A 43 8.77 15.00 9.22
N SER A 44 8.98 15.93 8.28
CA SER A 44 8.64 15.76 6.87
C SER A 44 9.36 14.54 6.26
N TYR A 45 10.68 14.43 6.46
CA TYR A 45 11.46 13.27 5.99
C TYR A 45 10.99 11.96 6.62
N PHE A 46 10.66 11.97 7.91
CA PHE A 46 10.13 10.79 8.61
C PHE A 46 8.77 10.36 8.03
N LEU A 47 7.87 11.31 7.75
CA LEU A 47 6.59 11.01 7.12
C LEU A 47 6.73 10.56 5.66
N TRP A 48 7.71 11.08 4.94
CA TRP A 48 8.05 10.60 3.59
C TRP A 48 8.52 9.15 3.63
N PHE A 49 9.37 8.78 4.59
CA PHE A 49 9.78 7.40 4.79
C PHE A 49 8.60 6.49 5.19
N CYS A 50 7.69 7.00 6.03
CA CYS A 50 6.45 6.31 6.40
C CYS A 50 5.51 6.10 5.21
N SER A 51 5.37 7.11 4.35
CA SER A 51 4.59 7.06 3.12
C SER A 51 5.16 6.01 2.16
N LEU A 52 6.47 6.01 1.93
CA LEU A 52 7.15 4.99 1.12
C LEU A 52 6.94 3.58 1.69
N THR A 53 7.10 3.40 2.99
CA THR A 53 6.90 2.09 3.64
C THR A 53 5.46 1.60 3.48
N SER A 54 4.47 2.50 3.64
CA SER A 54 3.05 2.17 3.42
C SER A 54 2.75 1.84 1.96
N PHE A 55 3.40 2.52 1.02
CA PHE A 55 3.28 2.26 -0.41
C PHE A 55 3.79 0.86 -0.77
N LEU A 56 5.00 0.51 -0.29
CA LEU A 56 5.55 -0.84 -0.45
C LEU A 56 4.67 -1.92 0.20
N GLY A 57 4.08 -1.62 1.36
CA GLY A 57 3.11 -2.50 2.04
C GLY A 57 1.86 -2.75 1.20
N GLY A 58 1.29 -1.71 0.57
CA GLY A 58 0.15 -1.83 -0.34
C GLY A 58 0.50 -2.55 -1.65
N LEU A 59 1.73 -2.39 -2.14
CA LEU A 59 2.19 -3.03 -3.37
C LEU A 59 2.39 -4.55 -3.23
N ARG A 60 2.39 -5.11 -2.02
CA ARG A 60 2.57 -6.56 -1.76
C ARG A 60 1.71 -7.45 -2.66
N PHE A 61 0.48 -7.03 -2.95
CA PHE A 61 -0.45 -7.77 -3.82
C PHE A 61 -0.13 -7.62 -5.32
N GLN A 62 0.29 -6.43 -5.75
CA GLN A 62 0.73 -6.22 -7.13
C GLN A 62 2.04 -6.93 -7.42
N ILE A 63 2.99 -6.93 -6.47
CA ILE A 63 4.28 -7.63 -6.58
C ILE A 63 4.03 -9.14 -6.71
N ALA A 64 3.13 -9.71 -5.91
CA ALA A 64 2.77 -11.12 -6.05
C ALA A 64 2.19 -11.45 -7.44
N LYS A 65 1.23 -10.63 -7.93
CA LYS A 65 0.66 -10.80 -9.28
C LYS A 65 1.70 -10.62 -10.40
N LEU A 66 2.61 -9.66 -10.24
CA LEU A 66 3.62 -9.32 -11.24
C LEU A 66 4.71 -10.39 -11.30
N VAL A 67 5.13 -10.92 -10.15
CA VAL A 67 6.02 -12.09 -10.05
C VAL A 67 5.37 -13.34 -10.65
N GLU A 68 4.08 -13.57 -10.39
CA GLU A 68 3.34 -14.70 -10.98
C GLU A 68 3.23 -14.57 -12.51
N LYS A 69 2.93 -13.36 -13.03
CA LYS A 69 2.90 -13.06 -14.47
C LYS A 69 4.26 -13.22 -15.13
N ILE A 70 5.34 -12.77 -14.50
CA ILE A 70 6.70 -12.93 -15.02
C ILE A 70 7.10 -14.41 -15.03
N LYS A 71 6.72 -15.17 -14.00
CA LYS A 71 6.98 -16.61 -13.92
C LYS A 71 6.20 -17.39 -14.98
N SER A 72 4.96 -16.98 -15.31
CA SER A 72 4.17 -17.61 -16.37
C SER A 72 4.64 -17.26 -17.78
N LEU A 73 5.22 -16.07 -17.99
CA LEU A 73 5.80 -15.64 -19.28
C LEU A 73 7.14 -16.30 -19.61
N LYS A 74 7.84 -16.84 -18.61
CA LYS A 74 9.12 -17.54 -18.77
C LYS A 74 8.97 -19.04 -19.02
N LYS A 75 7.73 -19.56 -19.06
CA LYS A 75 7.41 -20.96 -19.37
C LYS A 75 6.87 -21.05 -20.78
#